data_AF-A0A6V8K3W5-F1
#
_entry.id   AF-A0A6V8K3W5-F1
#
_cell.length_a   1.000
_cell.length_b   1.000
_cell.length_c   1.000
_cell.angle_alpha   90.00
_cell.angle_beta   90.00
_cell.angle_gamma   90.00
#
_symmetry.space_group_name_H-M   'P 1'
#
loop_
_entity.id
_entity.type
_entity.pdbx_description
1 polymer ?
#
loop_
_entity_poly.entity_id
_entity_poly.type
_entity_poly.pdbx_seq_one_letter_code
_entity_poly.pdbx_strand_id
1 'polypeptide(L)'
;MWVSGWAAPLAGVEARQAAQDFVDIDPLGDLLDVGRGQVIFRMEPAEVRLETGGRMRDIDPDEYAAAEPDPLQAVEWDLLTDLADHHVPEMADFIRRQLADSGHISPSGPPPRVVRLDRYGFVVALGAPGREYRARLAFPRAVADRADLARLLHPVLCRRCSERTAAA
;
A
#
# COMPACT_ATOMS: atom_id res chain seq x y z
N MET A 1 -2.75 -13.54 -0.17
CA MET A 1 -1.50 -13.98 -0.83
C MET A 1 -0.97 -15.15 -0.03
N TRP A 2 -0.49 -16.17 -0.71
CA TRP A 2 0.17 -17.32 -0.11
C TRP A 2 1.53 -17.46 -0.74
N VAL A 3 2.53 -17.69 0.09
CA VAL A 3 3.90 -18.02 -0.31
C VAL A 3 4.23 -19.33 0.38
N SER A 4 4.63 -20.32 -0.39
CA SER A 4 5.06 -21.62 0.11
C SER A 4 6.42 -21.96 -0.48
N GLY A 5 7.19 -22.78 0.23
CA GLY A 5 8.56 -23.10 -0.15
C GLY A 5 9.32 -23.76 0.98
N TRP A 6 10.64 -23.63 0.94
CA TRP A 6 11.54 -24.27 1.89
C TRP A 6 12.15 -23.23 2.82
N ALA A 7 12.35 -23.60 4.08
CA ALA A 7 13.05 -22.78 5.05
C ALA A 7 14.36 -23.49 5.44
N ALA A 8 15.48 -22.80 5.27
CA ALA A 8 16.80 -23.30 5.65
C ALA A 8 17.39 -22.43 6.77
N PRO A 9 17.96 -23.03 7.83
CA PRO A 9 18.62 -22.26 8.88
C PRO A 9 19.91 -21.64 8.35
N LEU A 10 20.14 -20.37 8.68
CA LEU A 10 21.40 -19.68 8.41
C LEU A 10 22.36 -19.87 9.58
N ALA A 11 23.66 -19.86 9.31
CA ALA A 11 24.70 -20.00 10.32
C ALA A 11 25.86 -19.02 10.11
N GLY A 12 26.63 -18.79 11.18
CA GLY A 12 27.88 -18.03 11.13
C GLY A 12 27.71 -16.62 10.56
N VAL A 13 28.55 -16.28 9.58
CA VAL A 13 28.58 -14.94 8.95
C VAL A 13 27.27 -14.64 8.22
N GLU A 14 26.68 -15.63 7.56
CA GLU A 14 25.44 -15.45 6.80
C GLU A 14 24.25 -15.12 7.70
N ALA A 15 24.14 -15.80 8.85
CA ALA A 15 23.12 -15.47 9.85
C ALA A 15 23.31 -14.05 10.40
N ARG A 16 24.56 -13.61 10.60
CA ARG A 16 24.85 -12.27 11.09
C ARG A 16 24.49 -11.19 10.05
N GLN A 17 24.81 -11.41 8.78
CA GLN A 17 24.44 -10.49 7.72
C GLN A 17 22.92 -10.40 7.57
N ALA A 18 22.22 -11.54 7.55
CA ALA A 18 20.77 -11.55 7.47
C ALA A 18 20.10 -10.85 8.66
N ALA A 19 20.68 -10.94 9.87
CA ALA A 19 20.19 -10.19 11.03
C ALA A 19 20.36 -8.68 10.83
N GLN A 20 21.46 -8.23 10.23
CA GLN A 20 21.70 -6.81 9.93
C GLN A 20 20.69 -6.31 8.88
N ASP A 21 20.51 -7.06 7.80
CA ASP A 21 19.56 -6.71 6.75
C ASP A 21 18.11 -6.66 7.29
N PHE A 22 17.77 -7.55 8.23
CA PHE A 22 16.45 -7.55 8.88
C PHE A 22 16.25 -6.29 9.73
N VAL A 23 17.26 -5.91 10.54
CA VAL A 23 17.18 -4.71 11.41
C VAL A 23 16.88 -3.44 10.62
N ASP A 24 17.38 -3.32 9.40
CA ASP A 24 17.13 -2.16 8.53
C ASP A 24 15.65 -2.03 8.13
N ILE A 25 14.88 -3.13 8.20
CA ILE A 25 13.44 -3.18 7.88
C ILE A 25 12.57 -3.17 9.14
N ASP A 26 12.89 -4.02 10.12
CA ASP A 26 12.13 -4.16 11.37
C ASP A 26 13.07 -4.53 12.55
N PRO A 27 13.42 -3.57 13.41
CA PRO A 27 14.38 -3.77 14.49
C PRO A 27 13.77 -4.52 15.67
N LEU A 28 13.80 -5.86 15.61
CA LEU A 28 13.36 -6.73 16.69
C LEU A 28 14.48 -7.04 17.69
N GLY A 29 14.17 -7.03 18.99
CA GLY A 29 15.12 -7.33 20.06
C GLY A 29 15.76 -8.74 19.93
N ASP A 30 14.98 -9.71 19.45
CA ASP A 30 15.42 -11.10 19.25
C ASP A 30 16.60 -11.22 18.26
N LEU A 31 16.76 -10.26 17.35
CA LEU A 31 17.86 -10.24 16.38
C LEU A 31 19.24 -10.09 17.07
N LEU A 32 19.29 -9.55 18.29
CA LEU A 32 20.52 -9.46 19.07
C LEU A 32 21.06 -10.82 19.48
N ASP A 33 20.22 -11.84 19.60
CA ASP A 33 20.54 -13.17 20.10
C ASP A 33 20.76 -14.22 19.00
N VAL A 34 20.84 -13.78 17.75
CA VAL A 34 21.17 -14.63 16.60
C VAL A 34 22.56 -15.25 16.79
N GLY A 35 22.61 -16.58 16.74
CA GLY A 35 23.83 -17.37 16.95
C GLY A 35 24.15 -17.69 18.42
N ARG A 36 23.34 -17.23 19.38
CA ARG A 36 23.46 -17.57 20.81
C ARG A 36 22.22 -18.26 21.38
N GLY A 37 21.04 -17.88 20.91
CA GLY A 37 19.76 -18.46 21.33
C GLY A 37 18.68 -18.41 20.24
N GLN A 38 18.87 -17.56 19.23
CA GLN A 38 17.99 -17.45 18.07
C GLN A 38 18.67 -17.94 16.80
N VAL A 39 17.86 -18.51 15.89
CA VAL A 39 18.28 -18.98 14.57
C VAL A 39 17.45 -18.24 13.53
N ILE A 40 18.11 -17.60 12.57
CA ILE A 40 17.44 -17.02 11.41
C ILE A 40 17.26 -18.11 10.36
N PHE A 41 16.06 -18.19 9.78
CA PHE A 41 15.78 -19.02 8.64
C PHE A 41 15.61 -18.15 7.40
N ARG A 42 16.19 -18.58 6.27
CA ARG A 42 15.86 -18.02 4.97
C ARG A 42 14.77 -18.87 4.33
N MET A 43 13.69 -18.23 3.92
CA MET A 43 12.64 -18.86 3.14
C MET A 43 12.95 -18.68 1.65
N GLU A 44 12.99 -19.77 0.91
CA GLU A 44 13.08 -19.80 -0.55
C GLU A 44 11.68 -20.06 -1.11
N PRO A 45 11.03 -19.07 -1.76
CA PRO A 45 9.72 -19.26 -2.38
C PRO A 45 9.77 -20.31 -3.49
N ALA A 46 8.90 -21.31 -3.42
CA ALA A 46 8.70 -22.32 -4.45
C ALA A 46 7.38 -22.11 -5.21
N GLU A 47 6.39 -21.51 -4.53
CA GLU A 47 5.10 -21.19 -5.10
C GLU A 47 4.55 -19.92 -4.47
N VAL A 48 4.03 -19.04 -5.33
CA VAL A 48 3.42 -17.78 -4.93
C VAL A 48 2.05 -17.69 -5.57
N ARG A 49 1.01 -17.52 -4.74
CA ARG A 49 -0.36 -17.38 -5.20
C ARG A 49 -1.00 -16.09 -4.67
N LEU A 50 -1.62 -15.35 -5.57
CA LEU A 50 -2.32 -14.11 -5.27
C LEU A 50 -3.81 -14.26 -5.57
N GLU A 51 -4.65 -14.02 -4.57
CA GLU A 51 -6.08 -13.83 -4.78
C GLU A 51 -6.36 -12.35 -5.06
N THR A 52 -7.09 -12.07 -6.15
CA THR A 52 -7.60 -10.73 -6.42
C THR A 52 -9.01 -10.86 -7.01
N GLY A 53 -9.98 -10.21 -6.35
CA GLY A 53 -11.38 -10.23 -6.81
C GLY A 53 -12.00 -11.64 -6.85
N GLY A 54 -11.65 -12.51 -5.91
CA GLY A 54 -12.12 -13.90 -5.87
C GLY A 54 -11.46 -14.83 -6.90
N ARG A 55 -10.47 -14.35 -7.65
CA ARG A 55 -9.70 -15.16 -8.60
C ARG A 55 -8.29 -15.38 -8.07
N MET A 56 -7.91 -16.65 -8.02
CA MET A 56 -6.54 -17.07 -7.75
C MET A 56 -5.67 -16.90 -9.01
N ARG A 57 -4.46 -16.37 -8.82
CA ARG A 57 -3.42 -16.24 -9.84
C ARG A 57 -2.12 -16.80 -9.30
N ASP A 58 -1.48 -17.64 -10.08
CA ASP A 58 -0.12 -18.10 -9.80
C ASP A 58 0.86 -17.02 -10.28
N ILE A 59 1.86 -16.75 -9.47
CA ILE A 59 2.95 -15.82 -9.74
C ILE A 59 4.23 -16.65 -9.80
N ASP A 60 5.06 -16.38 -10.81
CA ASP A 60 6.36 -17.04 -10.93
C ASP A 60 7.24 -16.66 -9.71
N PRO A 61 7.85 -17.63 -9.00
CA PRO A 61 8.70 -17.33 -7.85
C PRO A 61 9.90 -16.43 -8.18
N ASP A 62 10.46 -16.52 -9.38
CA ASP A 62 11.57 -15.66 -9.82
C ASP A 62 11.07 -14.23 -10.10
N GLU A 63 9.87 -14.08 -10.67
CA GLU A 63 9.21 -12.78 -10.83
C GLU A 63 8.90 -12.14 -9.47
N TYR A 64 8.41 -12.94 -8.51
CA TYR A 64 8.17 -12.49 -7.14
C TYR A 64 9.46 -12.04 -6.45
N ALA A 65 10.55 -12.81 -6.57
CA ALA A 65 11.84 -12.49 -5.96
C ALA A 65 12.50 -11.25 -6.60
N ALA A 66 12.28 -11.01 -7.90
CA ALA A 66 12.79 -9.85 -8.61
C ALA A 66 11.96 -8.58 -8.41
N ALA A 67 10.74 -8.69 -7.88
CA ALA A 67 9.87 -7.55 -7.66
C ALA A 67 10.37 -6.65 -6.53
N GLU A 68 10.31 -5.34 -6.74
CA GLU A 68 10.63 -4.37 -5.70
C GLU A 68 9.37 -4.05 -4.85
N PRO A 69 9.51 -3.92 -3.52
CA PRO A 69 8.45 -3.38 -2.68
C PRO A 69 8.00 -1.98 -3.13
N ASP A 70 6.74 -1.63 -2.86
CA ASP A 70 6.26 -0.27 -3.14
C ASP A 70 7.02 0.76 -2.28
N PRO A 71 7.52 1.87 -2.85
CA PRO A 71 8.29 2.87 -2.10
C PRO A 71 7.47 3.57 -1.01
N LEU A 72 6.13 3.51 -1.08
CA LEU A 72 5.26 4.09 -0.08
C LEU A 72 4.89 3.11 1.03
N GLN A 73 5.26 1.83 0.94
CA GLN A 73 4.84 0.80 1.90
C GLN A 73 5.19 1.18 3.35
N ALA A 74 6.39 1.71 3.59
CA ALA A 74 6.84 2.10 4.93
C ALA A 74 6.06 3.28 5.54
N VAL A 75 5.44 4.12 4.70
CA VAL A 75 4.73 5.34 5.11
C VAL A 75 3.23 5.28 4.81
N GLU A 76 2.72 4.17 4.25
CA GLU A 76 1.32 4.03 3.82
C GLU A 76 0.37 4.33 4.99
N TRP A 77 0.67 3.78 6.17
CA TRP A 77 -0.19 3.93 7.34
C TRP A 77 -0.27 5.38 7.82
N ASP A 78 0.87 6.07 7.93
CA ASP A 78 0.91 7.48 8.32
C ASP A 78 0.15 8.36 7.31
N LEU A 79 0.29 8.07 6.01
CA LEU A 79 -0.41 8.79 4.95
C LEU A 79 -1.92 8.55 5.00
N LEU A 80 -2.36 7.31 5.22
CA LEU A 80 -3.79 7.00 5.35
C LEU A 80 -4.40 7.66 6.59
N THR A 81 -3.68 7.67 7.71
CA THR A 81 -4.09 8.34 8.95
C THR A 81 -4.22 9.85 8.73
N ASP A 82 -3.21 10.50 8.13
CA ASP A 82 -3.27 11.93 7.83
C ASP A 82 -4.45 12.29 6.90
N LEU A 83 -4.71 11.48 5.87
CA LEU A 83 -5.86 11.67 5.00
C LEU A 83 -7.20 11.52 5.76
N ALA A 84 -7.29 10.55 6.67
CA ALA A 84 -8.48 10.27 7.46
C ALA A 84 -8.74 11.31 8.55
N ASP A 85 -7.70 11.94 9.09
CA ASP A 85 -7.82 12.91 10.19
C ASP A 85 -7.97 14.35 9.68
N HIS A 86 -7.30 14.72 8.59
CA HIS A 86 -7.18 16.12 8.17
C HIS A 86 -7.81 16.45 6.81
N HIS A 87 -8.04 15.46 5.95
CA HIS A 87 -8.37 15.70 4.53
C HIS A 87 -9.63 14.99 4.03
N VAL A 88 -10.51 14.56 4.94
CA VAL A 88 -11.74 13.84 4.58
C VAL A 88 -12.63 14.62 3.61
N PRO A 89 -12.94 15.91 3.81
CA PRO A 89 -13.80 16.65 2.89
C PRO A 89 -13.19 16.77 1.49
N GLU A 90 -11.92 17.15 1.40
CA GLU A 90 -11.21 17.38 0.14
C GLU A 90 -11.11 16.09 -0.69
N MET A 91 -10.75 14.98 -0.02
CA MET A 91 -10.69 13.67 -0.66
C MET A 91 -12.08 13.15 -1.04
N ALA A 92 -13.09 13.35 -0.20
CA ALA A 92 -14.46 12.94 -0.51
C ALA A 92 -14.96 13.63 -1.78
N ASP A 93 -14.77 14.95 -1.88
CA ASP A 93 -15.17 15.74 -3.03
C ASP A 93 -14.41 15.33 -4.30
N PHE A 94 -13.09 15.12 -4.18
CA PHE A 94 -12.28 14.63 -5.29
C PHE A 94 -12.75 13.27 -5.80
N ILE A 95 -12.92 12.29 -4.91
CA ILE A 95 -13.35 10.93 -5.28
C ILE A 95 -14.74 10.95 -5.91
N ARG A 96 -15.68 11.74 -5.37
CA ARG A 96 -17.02 11.90 -5.94
C ARG A 96 -16.96 12.44 -7.37
N ARG A 97 -16.10 13.43 -7.65
CA ARG A 97 -15.89 13.96 -9.00
C ARG A 97 -15.30 12.91 -9.94
N GLN A 98 -14.26 12.20 -9.51
CA GLN A 98 -13.61 11.16 -10.34
C GLN A 98 -14.57 10.01 -10.72
N LEU A 99 -15.57 9.75 -9.88
CA LEU A 99 -16.52 8.65 -10.07
C LEU A 99 -17.93 9.14 -10.45
N ALA A 100 -18.11 10.41 -10.79
CA ALA A 100 -19.43 11.00 -11.06
C ALA A 100 -20.19 10.22 -12.15
N ASP A 101 -19.50 9.87 -13.24
CA ASP A 101 -20.09 9.18 -14.39
C ASP A 101 -20.16 7.65 -14.23
N SER A 102 -19.59 7.11 -13.14
CA SER A 102 -19.52 5.66 -12.92
C SER A 102 -20.84 5.06 -12.41
N GLY A 103 -21.78 5.89 -11.95
CA GLY A 103 -23.04 5.45 -11.33
C GLY A 103 -22.86 4.70 -9.99
N HIS A 104 -21.64 4.57 -9.49
CA HIS A 104 -21.33 3.80 -8.30
C HIS A 104 -21.48 4.64 -7.01
N ILE A 105 -21.33 5.96 -7.08
CA ILE A 105 -21.42 6.85 -5.91
C ILE A 105 -22.80 7.51 -5.81
N SER A 106 -23.45 7.36 -4.66
CA SER A 106 -24.61 8.19 -4.29
C SER A 106 -24.15 9.51 -3.68
N PRO A 107 -24.61 10.68 -4.18
CA PRO A 107 -24.33 11.98 -3.59
C PRO A 107 -24.71 12.08 -2.10
N SER A 108 -25.77 11.37 -1.68
CA SER A 108 -26.27 11.34 -0.30
C SER A 108 -25.70 10.21 0.56
N GLY A 109 -24.85 9.35 0.00
CA GLY A 109 -24.18 8.28 0.73
C GLY A 109 -23.06 8.78 1.65
N PRO A 110 -22.53 7.93 2.55
CA PRO A 110 -21.40 8.28 3.40
C PRO A 110 -20.20 8.73 2.57
N PRO A 111 -19.32 9.58 3.13
CA PRO A 111 -18.15 10.05 2.40
C PRO A 111 -17.24 8.87 2.03
N PRO A 112 -16.74 8.81 0.79
CA PRO A 112 -15.80 7.78 0.40
C PRO A 112 -14.48 7.97 1.15
N ARG A 113 -13.78 6.88 1.43
CA ARG A 113 -12.53 6.89 2.21
C ARG A 113 -11.42 6.20 1.45
N VAL A 114 -10.22 6.77 1.46
CA VAL A 114 -9.02 6.05 1.03
C VAL A 114 -8.72 4.98 2.08
N VAL A 115 -8.59 3.74 1.65
CA VAL A 115 -8.32 2.59 2.54
C VAL A 115 -7.02 1.87 2.21
N ARG A 116 -6.45 2.10 1.02
CA ARG A 116 -5.10 1.69 0.64
C ARG A 116 -4.50 2.76 -0.26
N LEU A 117 -3.18 2.84 -0.23
CA LEU A 117 -2.39 3.75 -1.03
C LEU A 117 -1.08 3.07 -1.44
N ASP A 118 -0.74 3.17 -2.71
CA ASP A 118 0.53 2.73 -3.25
C ASP A 118 0.98 3.69 -4.36
N ARG A 119 2.13 3.43 -4.97
CA ARG A 119 2.72 4.35 -5.94
C ARG A 119 1.86 4.60 -7.18
N TYR A 120 0.89 3.74 -7.46
CA TYR A 120 0.03 3.85 -8.63
C TYR A 120 -1.35 4.46 -8.32
N GLY A 121 -1.70 4.69 -7.06
CA GLY A 121 -2.97 5.33 -6.72
C GLY A 121 -3.59 4.91 -5.39
N PHE A 122 -4.92 5.04 -5.33
CA PHE A 122 -5.73 4.77 -4.16
C PHE A 122 -6.64 3.58 -4.35
N VAL A 123 -6.84 2.79 -3.30
CA VAL A 123 -8.08 2.02 -3.16
C VAL A 123 -9.03 2.80 -2.26
N VAL A 124 -10.24 3.05 -2.74
CA VAL A 124 -11.27 3.79 -2.02
C VAL A 124 -12.41 2.86 -1.62
N ALA A 125 -12.85 2.97 -0.37
CA ALA A 125 -14.06 2.33 0.13
C ALA A 125 -15.26 3.26 -0.11
N LEU A 126 -16.32 2.67 -0.69
CA LEU A 126 -17.50 3.35 -1.16
C LEU A 126 -18.75 2.62 -0.63
N GLY A 127 -19.86 3.35 -0.53
CA GLY A 127 -21.16 2.78 -0.13
C GLY A 127 -21.40 2.79 1.38
N ALA A 128 -22.61 2.40 1.76
CA ALA A 128 -23.05 2.32 3.15
C ALA A 128 -22.64 0.99 3.80
N PRO A 129 -22.54 0.92 5.14
CA PRO A 129 -22.32 -0.34 5.85
C PRO A 129 -23.26 -1.45 5.35
N GLY A 130 -22.71 -2.61 5.04
CA GLY A 130 -23.46 -3.75 4.47
C GLY A 130 -23.67 -3.71 2.95
N ARG A 131 -23.27 -2.63 2.27
CA ARG A 131 -23.18 -2.50 0.80
C ARG A 131 -21.87 -1.83 0.38
N GLU A 132 -20.81 -2.13 1.11
CA GLU A 132 -19.49 -1.58 0.85
C GLU A 132 -18.88 -2.25 -0.36
N TYR A 133 -18.27 -1.45 -1.22
CA TYR A 133 -17.43 -1.96 -2.30
C TYR A 133 -16.19 -1.07 -2.43
N ARG A 134 -15.17 -1.60 -3.09
CA ARG A 134 -13.89 -0.92 -3.26
C ARG A 134 -13.67 -0.58 -4.73
N ALA A 135 -13.18 0.63 -4.99
CA ALA A 135 -12.75 1.05 -6.31
C ALA A 135 -11.27 1.44 -6.29
N ARG A 136 -10.61 1.26 -7.44
CA ARG A 136 -9.24 1.70 -7.66
C ARG A 136 -9.26 3.02 -8.41
N LEU A 137 -8.61 4.04 -7.86
CA LEU A 137 -8.35 5.31 -8.55
C LEU A 137 -6.86 5.38 -8.87
N ALA A 138 -6.52 5.34 -10.15
CA ALA A 138 -5.14 5.41 -10.59
C ALA A 138 -4.63 6.85 -10.61
N PHE A 139 -3.36 7.03 -10.23
CA PHE A 139 -2.62 8.25 -10.54
C PHE A 139 -2.31 8.31 -12.04
N PRO A 140 -2.12 9.53 -12.60
CA PRO A 140 -1.73 9.68 -14.01
C PRO A 140 -0.35 9.09 -14.31
N ARG A 141 0.48 8.89 -13.28
CA ARG A 141 1.78 8.23 -13.34
C ARG A 141 2.12 7.62 -11.99
N ALA A 142 3.04 6.66 -11.99
CA ALA A 142 3.62 6.17 -10.75
C ALA A 142 4.33 7.33 -10.01
N VAL A 143 4.14 7.40 -8.70
CA VAL A 143 4.90 8.31 -7.84
C VAL A 143 6.19 7.65 -7.37
N ALA A 144 7.26 8.44 -7.26
CA ALA A 144 8.57 7.93 -6.86
C ALA A 144 8.67 7.77 -5.33
N ASP A 145 8.15 8.74 -4.59
CA ASP A 145 8.31 8.86 -3.13
C ASP A 145 7.20 9.71 -2.50
N ARG A 146 7.27 9.91 -1.18
CA ARG A 146 6.33 10.75 -0.41
C ARG A 146 6.28 12.21 -0.90
N ALA A 147 7.41 12.80 -1.29
CA ALA A 147 7.45 14.21 -1.71
C ALA A 147 6.82 14.38 -3.10
N ASP A 148 6.99 13.40 -3.97
CA ASP A 148 6.33 13.32 -5.26
C ASP A 148 4.81 13.14 -5.11
N LEU A 149 4.38 12.25 -4.21
CA LEU A 149 2.97 12.12 -3.85
C LEU A 149 2.38 13.43 -3.32
N ALA A 150 3.07 14.11 -2.40
CA ALA A 150 2.59 15.38 -1.84
C ALA A 150 2.39 16.45 -2.93
N ARG A 151 3.31 16.52 -3.90
CA ARG A 151 3.18 17.41 -5.07
C ARG A 151 1.97 17.03 -5.94
N LEU A 152 1.77 15.74 -6.19
CA LEU A 152 0.65 15.24 -6.96
C LEU A 152 -0.71 15.55 -6.30
N LEU A 153 -0.80 15.42 -4.97
CA LEU A 153 -2.03 15.63 -4.22
C LEU A 153 -2.27 17.08 -3.81
N HIS A 154 -1.26 17.96 -3.90
CA HIS A 154 -1.39 19.36 -3.50
C HIS A 154 -2.62 20.07 -4.11
N PRO A 155 -2.95 19.95 -5.40
CA PRO A 155 -4.12 20.61 -5.99
C PRO A 155 -5.46 20.06 -5.46
N VAL A 156 -5.46 18.83 -4.93
CA VAL A 156 -6.64 18.18 -4.36
C VAL A 156 -6.83 18.61 -2.91
N LEU A 157 -5.76 18.58 -2.12
CA LEU A 157 -5.77 18.82 -0.67
C LEU A 157 -5.78 20.31 -0.30
N CYS A 158 -5.21 21.17 -1.15
CA CYS A 158 -5.20 22.60 -0.91
C CYS A 158 -6.49 23.25 -1.42
N ARG A 159 -7.37 23.67 -0.51
CA ARG A 159 -8.66 24.34 -0.83
C ARG A 159 -8.54 25.51 -1.82
N ARG A 160 -7.48 26.33 -1.69
CA ARG A 160 -7.24 27.47 -2.59
C ARG A 160 -6.87 27.06 -4.01
N CYS A 161 -6.31 25.86 -4.18
CA CYS A 161 -5.92 25.32 -5.48
C CYS A 161 -7.03 24.48 -6.11
N SER A 162 -7.85 23.79 -5.30
CA SER A 162 -8.95 22.96 -5.80
C SER A 162 -10.05 23.75 -6.50
N GLU A 163 -10.35 24.96 -6.01
CA GLU A 163 -11.31 25.89 -6.64
C GLU A 163 -10.88 26.34 -8.05
N ARG A 164 -9.56 26.46 -8.29
CA ARG A 164 -9.01 26.83 -9.60
C ARG A 164 -9.05 25.70 -10.63
N THR A 165 -8.94 24.45 -10.16
CA THR A 165 -9.01 23.26 -11.03
C THR A 165 -10.46 22.92 -11.43
N ALA A 166 -11.45 23.33 -10.62
CA ALA A 166 -12.87 23.13 -10.93
C ALA A 166 -13.45 24.16 -11.92
N ALA A 167 -12.73 25.26 -12.16
CA ALA A 167 -13.14 26.36 -13.05
C ALA A 167 -12.49 26.30 -14.45
N ALA A 168 -11.70 25.26 -14.74
CA ALA A 168 -11.03 25.00 -16.00
C ALA A 168 -11.57 23.70 -16.62
#